data_AF-A0A7S1YB76-F1
#
_entry.id   AF-A0A7S1YB76-F1
#
_cell.length_a   1.000
_cell.length_b   1.000
_cell.length_c   1.000
_cell.angle_alpha   90.00
_cell.angle_beta   90.00
_cell.angle_gamma   90.00
#
_symmetry.space_group_name_H-M   'P 1'
#
loop_
_entity.id
_entity.type
_entity.pdbx_description
1 polymer ?
#
loop_
_entity_poly.entity_id
_entity_poly.type
_entity_poly.pdbx_seq_one_letter_code
_entity_poly.pdbx_strand_id
1 'polypeptide(L)'
;SFLVYLPFCFSAVIPHDASELENFLVQQQFTCEPAPANGAVLFSFQSFTRYGFATALHHVSLALAYAAETGRMLIVQEADDWIYAKGGAGRGCDDPDSETCCRGGFTCFFLPVTTCSIGQVAPSMGRGRPPVLSPTSVDSPVVRYTSAAPCYTETMDKTKAYANLWYRAHLMQFLLVPHEHLLRRFAEAQAEWGWGPDDRVLGIHVRQGDKGVEVGRLKTWAQYQQRIGADIDPAQVDLVFVTSDSPDVIQQAKEALPGLGFPKVVAFEERRTNGAVHKLLTDGKEDGLEQGTIALSNIWLLSQCDR
;
A
#
# COMPACT_ATOMS: atom_id res chain seq x y z
N SER A 1 -17.04 16.23 -18.22
CA SER A 1 -15.96 16.35 -19.21
C SER A 1 -15.74 15.00 -19.84
N PHE A 2 -15.80 14.91 -21.17
CA PHE A 2 -15.76 13.65 -21.92
C PHE A 2 -14.41 12.95 -21.72
N LEU A 3 -14.42 11.78 -21.07
CA LEU A 3 -13.30 10.86 -20.98
C LEU A 3 -13.43 9.86 -22.14
N VAL A 4 -12.62 10.05 -23.17
CA VAL A 4 -12.52 9.12 -24.30
C VAL A 4 -11.74 7.89 -23.82
N TYR A 5 -12.44 6.76 -23.68
CA TYR A 5 -11.81 5.46 -23.50
C TYR A 5 -11.17 5.04 -24.82
N LEU A 6 -9.85 5.12 -24.92
CA LEU A 6 -9.10 4.46 -25.98
C LEU A 6 -8.54 3.15 -25.41
N PRO A 7 -8.96 1.98 -25.91
CA PRO A 7 -8.37 0.71 -25.54
C PRO A 7 -7.05 0.56 -26.30
N PHE A 8 -5.95 1.05 -25.73
CA PHE A 8 -4.63 0.66 -26.21
C PHE A 8 -4.24 -0.64 -25.51
N CYS A 9 -4.47 -1.78 -26.17
CA CYS A 9 -3.81 -3.03 -25.80
C CYS A 9 -2.39 -2.96 -26.39
N PHE A 10 -1.39 -2.74 -25.53
CA PHE A 10 0.01 -2.82 -25.93
C PHE A 10 0.49 -4.28 -25.86
N SER A 11 1.23 -4.70 -26.88
CA SER A 11 1.66 -6.08 -27.13
C SER A 11 2.84 -6.53 -26.25
N ALA A 12 2.86 -6.17 -24.96
CA ALA A 12 3.80 -6.77 -24.04
C ALA A 12 3.31 -8.20 -23.74
N VAL A 13 4.19 -9.18 -23.84
CA VAL A 13 3.92 -10.55 -23.35
C VAL A 13 3.81 -10.43 -21.84
N ILE A 14 2.57 -10.35 -21.34
CA ILE A 14 2.33 -10.30 -19.90
C ILE A 14 2.27 -11.74 -19.41
N PRO A 15 3.07 -12.08 -18.39
CA PRO A 15 3.07 -13.37 -17.72
C PRO A 15 1.66 -13.93 -17.51
N HIS A 16 1.48 -15.21 -17.85
CA HIS A 16 0.18 -15.89 -17.73
C HIS A 16 -0.05 -16.49 -16.35
N ASP A 17 0.98 -16.59 -15.51
CA ASP A 17 0.90 -17.02 -14.12
C ASP A 17 1.75 -16.18 -13.13
N ALA A 18 1.55 -16.43 -11.83
CA ALA A 18 2.19 -15.67 -10.75
C ALA A 18 3.70 -15.80 -10.77
N SER A 19 4.20 -17.02 -11.00
CA SER A 19 5.63 -17.30 -10.97
C SER A 19 6.34 -16.67 -12.16
N GLU A 20 5.72 -16.62 -13.33
CA GLU A 20 6.24 -15.88 -14.48
C GLU A 20 6.28 -14.36 -14.22
N LEU A 21 5.28 -13.80 -13.52
CA LEU A 21 5.28 -12.37 -13.17
C LEU A 21 6.32 -12.05 -12.10
N GLU A 22 6.39 -12.86 -11.05
CA GLU A 22 7.43 -12.75 -10.04
C GLU A 22 8.81 -12.90 -10.67
N ASN A 23 9.04 -13.93 -11.49
CA ASN A 23 10.30 -14.11 -12.21
C ASN A 23 10.59 -12.96 -13.16
N PHE A 24 9.59 -12.41 -13.85
CA PHE A 24 9.78 -11.24 -14.70
C PHE A 24 10.20 -10.03 -13.86
N LEU A 25 9.50 -9.72 -12.76
CA LEU A 25 9.85 -8.63 -11.87
C LEU A 25 11.22 -8.83 -11.19
N VAL A 26 11.56 -10.08 -10.86
CA VAL A 26 12.87 -10.49 -10.33
C VAL A 26 13.95 -10.39 -11.40
N GLN A 27 13.69 -10.74 -12.66
CA GLN A 27 14.63 -10.56 -13.77
C GLN A 27 14.78 -9.09 -14.16
N GLN A 28 13.75 -8.28 -13.92
CA GLN A 28 13.85 -6.83 -13.94
C GLN A 28 14.62 -6.28 -12.73
N GLN A 29 15.09 -7.10 -11.76
CA GLN A 29 15.94 -6.66 -10.65
C GLN A 29 17.26 -6.06 -11.16
N PHE A 30 17.20 -4.79 -11.52
CA PHE A 30 17.57 -3.66 -10.67
C PHE A 30 18.95 -3.70 -10.01
N THR A 31 19.87 -4.52 -10.51
CA THR A 31 21.30 -4.27 -10.35
C THR A 31 21.66 -3.09 -11.24
N CYS A 32 22.52 -2.21 -10.73
CA CYS A 32 23.04 -1.10 -11.51
C CYS A 32 23.97 -1.53 -12.63
N GLU A 33 24.36 -2.81 -12.65
CA GLU A 33 25.29 -3.35 -13.62
C GLU A 33 24.71 -4.61 -14.29
N PRO A 34 24.58 -4.60 -15.63
CA PRO A 34 24.67 -3.43 -16.51
C PRO A 34 23.47 -2.48 -16.33
N ALA A 35 23.68 -1.17 -16.55
CA ALA A 35 22.59 -0.19 -16.55
C ALA A 35 21.53 -0.59 -17.61
N PRO A 36 20.22 -0.38 -17.34
CA PRO A 36 19.17 -0.82 -18.24
C PRO A 36 19.30 -0.13 -19.60
N ALA A 37 19.23 -0.90 -20.68
CA ALA A 37 19.35 -0.38 -22.05
C ALA A 37 18.29 0.70 -22.38
N ASN A 38 17.11 0.60 -21.77
CA ASN A 38 16.01 1.55 -21.98
C ASN A 38 15.98 2.71 -20.96
N GLY A 39 16.98 2.78 -20.07
CA GLY A 39 17.10 3.80 -19.03
C GLY A 39 16.19 3.56 -17.82
N ALA A 40 15.87 4.65 -17.11
CA ALA A 40 15.12 4.62 -15.87
C ALA A 40 13.88 5.53 -15.89
N VAL A 41 13.03 5.34 -14.89
CA VAL A 41 11.86 6.13 -14.53
C VAL A 41 12.01 6.52 -13.07
N LEU A 42 11.75 7.79 -12.75
CA LEU A 42 11.84 8.28 -11.38
C LEU A 42 10.43 8.45 -10.80
N PHE A 43 10.16 7.84 -9.66
CA PHE A 43 8.97 8.12 -8.86
C PHE A 43 9.32 9.04 -7.69
N SER A 44 8.51 10.08 -7.45
CA SER A 44 8.77 11.06 -6.40
C SER A 44 7.56 11.28 -5.51
N PHE A 45 7.77 11.24 -4.19
CA PHE A 45 6.72 11.48 -3.19
C PHE A 45 6.39 12.95 -2.96
N GLN A 46 7.07 13.90 -3.60
CA GLN A 46 6.90 15.34 -3.31
C GLN A 46 5.46 15.83 -3.47
N SER A 47 4.69 15.24 -4.38
CA SER A 47 3.27 15.58 -4.59
C SER A 47 2.30 14.80 -3.68
N PHE A 48 2.81 13.94 -2.79
CA PHE A 48 2.00 13.07 -1.91
C PHE A 48 1.71 13.66 -0.53
N THR A 49 2.04 14.93 -0.29
CA THR A 49 1.73 15.63 0.96
C THR A 49 0.23 15.74 1.26
N ARG A 50 -0.63 15.48 0.26
CA ARG A 50 -2.10 15.57 0.37
C ARG A 50 -2.82 14.22 0.26
N TYR A 51 -2.08 13.11 0.20
CA TYR A 51 -2.66 11.80 -0.09
C TYR A 51 -2.33 10.78 1.00
N GLY A 52 -3.28 9.87 1.23
CA GLY A 52 -3.17 8.69 2.11
C GLY A 52 -1.92 7.85 1.90
N PHE A 53 -1.45 7.20 2.96
CA PHE A 53 -0.34 6.23 2.93
C PHE A 53 -0.55 5.18 1.82
N ALA A 54 -1.69 4.48 1.85
CA ALA A 54 -2.04 3.48 0.84
C ALA A 54 -2.15 4.08 -0.58
N THR A 55 -2.67 5.30 -0.71
CA THR A 55 -2.73 5.99 -2.01
C THR A 55 -1.33 6.21 -2.58
N ALA A 56 -0.36 6.58 -1.75
CA ALA A 56 1.02 6.74 -2.17
C ALA A 56 1.62 5.41 -2.67
N LEU A 57 1.43 4.32 -1.92
CA LEU A 57 1.88 2.98 -2.34
C LEU A 57 1.24 2.53 -3.66
N HIS A 58 -0.06 2.81 -3.85
CA HIS A 58 -0.73 2.51 -5.13
C HIS A 58 -0.10 3.24 -6.30
N HIS A 59 0.37 4.49 -6.12
CA HIS A 59 1.04 5.19 -7.21
C HIS A 59 2.45 4.66 -7.49
N VAL A 60 3.18 4.19 -6.48
CA VAL A 60 4.44 3.47 -6.68
C VAL A 60 4.20 2.19 -7.49
N SER A 61 3.13 1.44 -7.18
CA SER A 61 2.77 0.22 -7.94
C SER A 61 2.48 0.50 -9.41
N LEU A 62 1.84 1.64 -9.72
CA LEU A 62 1.59 2.04 -11.10
C LEU A 62 2.87 2.49 -11.80
N ALA A 63 3.78 3.13 -11.08
CA ALA A 63 5.11 3.46 -11.60
C ALA A 63 5.92 2.19 -11.91
N LEU A 64 5.80 1.15 -11.08
CA LEU A 64 6.41 -0.15 -11.34
C LEU A 64 5.81 -0.82 -12.57
N ALA A 65 4.49 -0.82 -12.72
CA ALA A 65 3.83 -1.34 -13.91
C ALA A 65 4.31 -0.65 -15.19
N TYR A 66 4.39 0.68 -15.17
CA TYR A 66 4.91 1.47 -16.30
C TYR A 66 6.39 1.16 -16.60
N ALA A 67 7.22 1.04 -15.56
CA ALA A 67 8.63 0.71 -15.70
C ALA A 67 8.80 -0.69 -16.33
N ALA A 68 8.09 -1.68 -15.79
CA ALA A 68 8.02 -3.05 -16.31
C ALA A 68 7.64 -3.10 -17.80
N GLU A 69 6.53 -2.45 -18.18
CA GLU A 69 6.02 -2.50 -19.55
C GLU A 69 6.90 -1.74 -20.55
N THR A 70 7.62 -0.71 -20.09
CA THR A 70 8.59 0.01 -20.94
C THR A 70 10.00 -0.57 -20.90
N GLY A 71 10.20 -1.67 -20.17
CA GLY A 71 11.51 -2.29 -19.95
C GLY A 71 12.51 -1.33 -19.31
N ARG A 72 12.04 -0.39 -18.49
CA ARG A 72 12.83 0.62 -17.78
C ARG A 72 13.00 0.25 -16.32
N MET A 73 14.06 0.77 -15.70
CA MET A 73 14.23 0.65 -14.26
C MET A 73 13.37 1.65 -13.48
N LEU A 74 12.64 1.20 -12.46
CA LEU A 74 12.01 2.09 -11.49
C LEU A 74 13.05 2.53 -10.44
N ILE A 75 13.23 3.84 -10.29
CA ILE A 75 13.94 4.44 -9.16
C ILE A 75 12.90 5.16 -8.30
N VAL A 76 12.77 4.74 -7.05
CA VAL A 76 11.97 5.46 -6.06
C VAL A 76 12.86 6.51 -5.42
N GLN A 77 12.47 7.77 -5.54
CA GLN A 77 13.21 8.86 -4.92
C GLN A 77 12.95 8.84 -3.41
N GLU A 78 13.97 8.47 -2.65
CA GLU A 78 13.99 8.68 -1.20
C GLU A 78 13.95 10.19 -0.95
N ALA A 79 12.88 10.66 -0.31
CA ALA A 79 12.68 12.07 -0.03
C ALA A 79 12.11 12.25 1.38
N ASP A 80 12.65 13.23 2.11
CA ASP A 80 12.12 13.71 3.40
C ASP A 80 10.72 14.34 3.29
N ASP A 81 10.21 14.48 2.06
CA ASP A 81 8.91 15.08 1.76
C ASP A 81 7.74 14.09 1.84
N TRP A 82 8.01 12.77 1.91
CA TRP A 82 6.93 11.82 2.19
C TRP A 82 6.52 11.94 3.66
N ILE A 83 5.33 12.50 3.90
CA ILE A 83 4.84 12.86 5.23
C ILE A 83 4.81 11.71 6.24
N TYR A 84 4.80 10.46 5.76
CA TYR A 84 4.81 9.25 6.60
C TYR A 84 6.21 8.75 6.96
N ALA A 85 7.25 9.30 6.34
CA ALA A 85 8.65 9.03 6.68
C ALA A 85 9.37 10.30 7.17
N LYS A 86 8.65 11.43 7.23
CA LYS A 86 9.11 12.73 7.69
C LYS A 86 9.28 12.71 9.21
N GLY A 87 10.46 12.34 9.67
CA GLY A 87 10.78 12.15 11.09
C GLY A 87 11.78 11.01 11.38
N GLY A 88 12.14 10.22 10.37
CA GLY A 88 13.26 9.27 10.46
C GLY A 88 14.62 9.95 10.30
N ALA A 89 14.72 10.91 9.37
CA ALA A 89 15.92 11.71 9.17
C ALA A 89 16.21 12.59 10.40
N GLY A 90 17.19 12.18 11.21
CA GLY A 90 17.66 12.92 12.39
C GLY A 90 17.30 12.32 13.75
N ARG A 91 16.49 11.26 13.82
CA ARG A 91 16.51 10.37 15.00
C ARG A 91 17.74 9.50 14.87
N GLY A 92 18.70 9.70 15.77
CA GLY A 92 20.08 9.23 15.66
C GLY A 92 20.20 7.86 14.99
N CYS A 93 21.02 7.80 13.95
CA CYS A 93 21.48 6.57 13.28
C CYS A 93 22.45 5.75 14.17
N ASP A 94 22.44 6.02 15.47
CA ASP A 94 23.32 5.44 16.48
C ASP A 94 22.62 4.31 17.25
N ASP A 95 21.31 4.11 17.03
CA ASP A 95 20.57 2.96 17.55
C ASP A 95 20.57 1.85 16.47
N PRO A 96 21.13 0.66 16.75
CA PRO A 96 21.17 -0.43 15.78
C PRO A 96 19.78 -0.94 15.38
N ASP A 97 18.71 -0.62 16.14
CA ASP A 97 17.33 -0.85 15.73
C ASP A 97 16.72 0.32 14.91
N SER A 98 17.41 1.47 14.82
CA SER A 98 17.00 2.68 14.07
C SER A 98 17.69 2.85 12.70
N GLU A 99 18.70 2.04 12.38
CA GLU A 99 19.51 2.13 11.15
C GLU A 99 18.66 2.16 9.86
N THR A 100 17.45 1.60 9.88
CA THR A 100 16.58 1.44 8.70
C THR A 100 15.79 2.67 8.27
N CYS A 101 15.66 3.74 9.07
CA CYS A 101 14.89 4.95 8.68
C CYS A 101 15.71 6.25 8.66
N CYS A 102 17.05 6.13 8.67
CA CYS A 102 17.98 7.26 8.67
C CYS A 102 17.82 8.25 7.51
N ARG A 103 17.37 7.78 6.34
CA ARG A 103 17.26 8.59 5.12
C ARG A 103 15.84 9.08 4.84
N GLY A 104 14.87 8.77 5.71
CA GLY A 104 13.47 9.00 5.40
C GLY A 104 13.00 8.19 4.19
N GLY A 105 11.82 8.52 3.67
CA GLY A 105 11.31 7.96 2.41
C GLY A 105 10.72 6.54 2.47
N PHE A 106 10.70 5.90 1.31
CA PHE A 106 10.09 4.58 1.10
C PHE A 106 10.88 3.49 1.82
N THR A 107 12.21 3.63 1.82
CA THR A 107 13.15 2.69 2.44
C THR A 107 13.08 2.65 3.96
N CYS A 108 12.40 3.59 4.61
CA CYS A 108 12.04 3.44 6.03
C CYS A 108 11.18 2.21 6.29
N PHE A 109 10.35 1.83 5.32
CA PHE A 109 9.36 0.76 5.50
C PHE A 109 9.71 -0.49 4.69
N PHE A 110 10.20 -0.33 3.47
CA PHE A 110 10.35 -1.44 2.54
C PHE A 110 11.77 -1.54 2.00
N LEU A 111 12.17 -2.74 1.61
CA LEU A 111 13.43 -2.94 0.91
C LEU A 111 13.47 -2.07 -0.35
N PRO A 112 14.65 -1.55 -0.73
CA PRO A 112 14.77 -0.73 -1.92
C PRO A 112 14.38 -1.53 -3.17
N VAL A 113 13.56 -0.92 -4.02
CA VAL A 113 13.14 -1.52 -5.30
C VAL A 113 14.35 -1.78 -6.21
N THR A 114 15.37 -0.91 -6.13
CA THR A 114 16.59 -0.99 -6.93
C THR A 114 17.82 -0.63 -6.11
N THR A 115 18.97 -1.22 -6.47
CA THR A 115 20.27 -0.82 -5.92
C THR A 115 20.81 0.46 -6.55
N CYS A 116 20.13 0.99 -7.57
CA CYS A 116 20.54 2.18 -8.27
C CYS A 116 20.08 3.49 -7.62
N SER A 117 21.00 4.45 -7.60
CA SER A 117 20.69 5.85 -7.38
C SER A 117 20.51 6.59 -8.70
N ILE A 118 19.75 7.68 -8.68
CA ILE A 118 19.59 8.57 -9.85
C ILE A 118 20.92 9.05 -10.42
N GLY A 119 21.93 9.26 -9.57
CA GLY A 119 23.27 9.69 -9.97
C GLY A 119 24.02 8.66 -10.80
N GLN A 120 23.77 7.37 -10.58
CA GLN A 120 24.38 6.27 -11.34
C GLN A 120 23.73 6.09 -12.71
N VAL A 121 22.43 6.37 -12.85
CA VAL A 121 21.69 6.14 -14.10
C VAL A 121 21.65 7.39 -14.99
N ALA A 122 21.81 8.59 -14.41
CA ALA A 122 21.84 9.86 -15.16
C ALA A 122 22.87 9.90 -16.31
N PRO A 123 24.11 9.37 -16.18
CA PRO A 123 25.09 9.38 -17.27
C PRO A 123 24.68 8.51 -18.46
N SER A 124 23.97 7.41 -18.22
CA SER A 124 23.54 6.45 -19.25
C SER A 124 22.32 6.89 -20.07
N MET A 125 21.59 7.93 -19.62
CA MET A 125 20.34 8.38 -20.24
C MET A 125 20.49 9.56 -21.23
N GLY A 126 21.72 9.98 -21.55
CA GLY A 126 21.97 11.15 -22.39
C GLY A 126 21.50 12.46 -21.74
N ARG A 127 21.22 13.52 -22.53
CA ARG A 127 20.78 14.84 -22.01
C ARG A 127 19.36 14.86 -21.41
N GLY A 128 18.65 13.71 -21.37
CA GLY A 128 17.29 13.62 -20.84
C GLY A 128 17.26 13.22 -19.37
N ARG A 129 16.58 14.00 -18.52
CA ARG A 129 16.22 13.52 -17.17
C ARG A 129 15.22 12.36 -17.29
N PRO A 130 15.25 11.38 -16.36
CA PRO A 130 14.23 10.33 -16.35
C PRO A 130 12.84 10.98 -16.22
N PRO A 131 11.81 10.43 -16.89
CA PRO A 131 10.45 10.92 -16.70
C PRO A 131 10.09 10.80 -15.22
N VAL A 132 9.68 11.92 -14.63
CA VAL A 132 9.24 11.99 -13.24
C VAL A 132 7.76 11.66 -13.20
N LEU A 133 7.44 10.54 -12.58
CA LEU A 133 6.06 10.12 -12.37
C LEU A 133 5.54 10.80 -11.10
N SER A 134 4.62 11.74 -11.31
CA SER A 134 3.87 12.41 -10.25
C SER A 134 2.37 12.29 -10.55
N PRO A 135 1.50 12.16 -9.53
CA PRO A 135 0.05 12.20 -9.70
C PRO A 135 -0.47 13.56 -10.18
N THR A 136 0.32 14.64 -10.01
CA THR A 136 -0.11 16.01 -10.33
C THR A 136 0.13 16.41 -11.78
N SER A 137 0.92 15.65 -12.56
CA SER A 137 1.04 15.93 -13.99
C SER A 137 -0.09 15.24 -14.75
N VAL A 138 -0.96 16.04 -15.37
CA VAL A 138 -2.07 15.55 -16.22
C VAL A 138 -1.53 14.74 -17.42
N ASP A 139 -0.28 14.99 -17.80
CA ASP A 139 0.46 14.25 -18.83
C ASP A 139 1.25 13.04 -18.28
N SER A 140 1.11 12.71 -17.00
CA SER A 140 1.81 11.57 -16.39
C SER A 140 1.35 10.26 -17.05
N PRO A 141 2.28 9.44 -17.57
CA PRO A 141 1.97 8.08 -18.02
C PRO A 141 1.27 7.26 -16.94
N VAL A 142 1.54 7.53 -15.65
CA VAL A 142 0.87 6.88 -14.51
C VAL A 142 -0.63 7.14 -14.47
N VAL A 143 -1.06 8.38 -14.74
CA VAL A 143 -2.49 8.72 -14.80
C VAL A 143 -3.16 7.96 -15.95
N ARG A 144 -2.48 7.77 -17.08
CA ARG A 144 -3.00 6.92 -18.17
C ARG A 144 -3.05 5.44 -17.76
N TYR A 145 -2.05 4.93 -17.06
CA TYR A 145 -2.01 3.56 -16.52
C TYR A 145 -3.08 3.27 -15.47
N THR A 146 -3.55 4.27 -14.71
CA THR A 146 -4.69 4.06 -13.81
C THR A 146 -5.95 3.59 -14.54
N SER A 147 -6.07 3.92 -15.83
CA SER A 147 -7.26 3.67 -16.66
C SER A 147 -7.09 2.51 -17.66
N ALA A 148 -5.86 2.15 -18.00
CA ALA A 148 -5.53 1.02 -18.87
C ALA A 148 -4.85 -0.07 -18.03
N ALA A 149 -5.65 -0.97 -17.45
CA ALA A 149 -5.08 -2.23 -17.01
C ALA A 149 -4.72 -3.07 -18.24
N PRO A 150 -3.66 -3.89 -18.17
CA PRO A 150 -3.34 -4.77 -19.28
C PRO A 150 -4.53 -5.63 -19.68
N CYS A 151 -4.77 -5.70 -20.99
CA CYS A 151 -5.88 -6.42 -21.58
C CYS A 151 -5.74 -7.93 -21.33
N TYR A 152 -6.20 -8.44 -20.19
CA TYR A 152 -6.49 -9.85 -20.02
C TYR A 152 -7.60 -10.21 -21.03
N THR A 153 -7.23 -11.00 -22.04
CA THR A 153 -8.01 -11.21 -23.25
C THR A 153 -9.37 -11.88 -22.99
N GLU A 154 -10.40 -11.24 -23.56
CA GLU A 154 -11.74 -11.68 -24.01
C GLU A 154 -12.68 -12.59 -23.20
N THR A 155 -12.28 -13.33 -22.17
CA THR A 155 -13.23 -14.21 -21.46
C THR A 155 -13.58 -13.73 -20.04
N MET A 156 -14.77 -13.11 -19.96
CA MET A 156 -15.60 -12.80 -18.78
C MET A 156 -15.22 -11.57 -17.91
N ASP A 157 -16.19 -10.66 -17.75
CA ASP A 157 -16.06 -9.37 -17.04
C ASP A 157 -15.70 -9.49 -15.55
N LYS A 158 -16.12 -10.57 -14.87
CA LYS A 158 -15.70 -10.84 -13.49
C LYS A 158 -14.23 -11.26 -13.42
N THR A 159 -13.78 -12.11 -14.34
CA THR A 159 -12.40 -12.58 -14.44
C THR A 159 -11.43 -11.43 -14.68
N LYS A 160 -11.82 -10.43 -15.49
CA LYS A 160 -10.99 -9.22 -15.72
C LYS A 160 -10.78 -8.38 -14.47
N ALA A 161 -11.83 -8.16 -13.67
CA ALA A 161 -11.70 -7.41 -12.42
C ALA A 161 -10.77 -8.14 -11.43
N TYR A 162 -10.91 -9.46 -11.32
CA TYR A 162 -10.02 -10.28 -10.50
C TYR A 162 -8.60 -10.32 -11.06
N ALA A 163 -8.40 -10.37 -12.37
CA ALA A 163 -7.08 -10.36 -12.99
C ALA A 163 -6.34 -9.03 -12.77
N ASN A 164 -7.05 -7.90 -12.84
CA ASN A 164 -6.48 -6.59 -12.54
C ASN A 164 -6.11 -6.45 -11.07
N LEU A 165 -6.96 -6.96 -10.17
CA LEU A 165 -6.67 -7.00 -8.74
C LEU A 165 -5.46 -7.90 -8.46
N TRP A 166 -5.44 -9.08 -9.05
CA TRP A 166 -4.35 -10.06 -8.96
C TRP A 166 -3.02 -9.48 -9.44
N TYR A 167 -3.00 -8.84 -10.61
CA TYR A 167 -1.80 -8.20 -11.16
C TYR A 167 -1.28 -7.10 -10.23
N ARG A 168 -2.17 -6.22 -9.75
CA ARG A 168 -1.80 -5.17 -8.80
C ARG A 168 -1.32 -5.74 -7.46
N ALA A 169 -1.91 -6.84 -7.00
CA ALA A 169 -1.48 -7.51 -5.77
C ALA A 169 -0.04 -8.03 -5.91
N HIS A 170 0.34 -8.61 -7.05
CA HIS A 170 1.72 -9.05 -7.31
C HIS A 170 2.72 -7.90 -7.38
N LEU A 171 2.34 -6.79 -8.03
CA LEU A 171 3.17 -5.56 -8.01
C LEU A 171 3.37 -5.04 -6.58
N MET A 172 2.33 -5.09 -5.75
CA MET A 172 2.42 -4.70 -4.35
C MET A 172 3.27 -5.68 -3.53
N GLN A 173 3.11 -6.98 -3.73
CA GLN A 173 3.92 -8.00 -3.04
C GLN A 173 5.40 -7.82 -3.34
N PHE A 174 5.75 -7.48 -4.58
CA PHE A 174 7.12 -7.15 -4.96
C PHE A 174 7.62 -5.85 -4.33
N LEU A 175 6.79 -4.79 -4.28
CA LEU A 175 7.20 -3.48 -3.75
C LEU A 175 7.27 -3.44 -2.23
N LEU A 176 6.34 -4.10 -1.57
CA LEU A 176 6.08 -3.92 -0.13
C LEU A 176 6.80 -4.97 0.70
N VAL A 177 8.00 -5.37 0.30
CA VAL A 177 8.84 -6.29 1.10
C VAL A 177 9.34 -5.52 2.33
N PRO A 178 8.85 -5.84 3.54
CA PRO A 178 9.16 -5.06 4.72
C PRO A 178 10.58 -5.33 5.22
N HIS A 179 11.16 -4.38 5.95
CA HIS A 179 12.37 -4.61 6.74
C HIS A 179 12.09 -5.53 7.94
N GLU A 180 13.14 -6.19 8.45
CA GLU A 180 13.04 -7.10 9.60
C GLU A 180 12.44 -6.44 10.85
N HIS A 181 12.74 -5.17 11.12
CA HIS A 181 12.19 -4.46 12.28
C HIS A 181 10.65 -4.35 12.21
N LEU A 182 10.07 -4.17 11.01
CA LEU A 182 8.63 -4.15 10.83
C LEU A 182 8.04 -5.55 10.96
N LEU A 183 8.70 -6.58 10.44
CA LEU A 183 8.27 -7.96 10.63
C LEU A 183 8.19 -8.32 12.12
N ARG A 184 9.19 -7.91 12.91
CA ARG A 184 9.14 -8.05 14.38
C ARG A 184 7.95 -7.29 14.96
N ARG A 185 7.74 -6.03 14.56
CA ARG A 185 6.62 -5.22 15.04
C ARG A 185 5.26 -5.83 14.71
N PHE A 186 5.11 -6.43 13.53
CA PHE A 186 3.89 -7.12 13.12
C PHE A 186 3.65 -8.37 13.97
N ALA A 187 4.70 -9.17 14.20
CA ALA A 187 4.62 -10.35 15.05
C ALA A 187 4.28 -9.99 16.51
N GLU A 188 4.86 -8.92 17.04
CA GLU A 188 4.52 -8.38 18.37
C GLU A 188 3.05 -7.95 18.44
N ALA A 189 2.56 -7.21 17.45
CA ALA A 189 1.16 -6.78 17.39
C ALA A 189 0.20 -7.99 17.32
N GLN A 190 0.54 -8.99 16.50
CA GLN A 190 -0.23 -10.23 16.41
C GLN A 190 -0.26 -11.00 17.74
N ALA A 191 0.89 -11.11 18.42
CA ALA A 191 1.02 -11.79 19.71
C ALA A 191 0.28 -11.06 20.84
N GLU A 192 0.36 -9.73 20.90
CA GLU A 192 -0.36 -8.90 21.88
C GLU A 192 -1.88 -9.16 21.84
N TRP A 193 -2.39 -9.52 20.67
CA TRP A 193 -3.81 -9.76 20.43
C TRP A 193 -4.22 -11.22 20.63
N GLY A 194 -3.25 -12.08 20.94
CA GLY A 194 -3.42 -13.51 21.11
C GLY A 194 -3.95 -14.18 19.85
N TRP A 195 -3.55 -13.69 18.68
CA TRP A 195 -3.82 -14.34 17.41
C TRP A 195 -2.86 -15.53 17.27
N GLY A 196 -3.41 -16.75 17.37
CA GLY A 196 -2.69 -17.99 17.17
C GLY A 196 -2.48 -18.33 15.70
N PRO A 197 -1.45 -19.12 15.35
CA PRO A 197 -1.15 -19.47 13.96
C PRO A 197 -2.26 -20.28 13.25
N ASP A 198 -3.14 -20.92 14.02
CA ASP A 198 -4.23 -21.76 13.51
C ASP A 198 -5.63 -21.12 13.69
N ASP A 199 -5.70 -19.88 14.21
CA ASP A 199 -6.99 -19.19 14.40
C ASP A 199 -7.60 -18.80 13.05
N ARG A 200 -8.88 -19.09 12.86
CA ARG A 200 -9.66 -18.57 11.72
C ARG A 200 -10.14 -17.17 12.03
N VAL A 201 -9.61 -16.17 11.34
CA VAL A 201 -9.79 -14.75 11.68
C VAL A 201 -10.67 -14.04 10.66
N LEU A 202 -11.70 -13.36 11.18
CA LEU A 202 -12.49 -12.40 10.41
C LEU A 202 -11.91 -10.99 10.58
N GLY A 203 -11.45 -10.39 9.49
CA GLY A 203 -10.96 -9.02 9.44
C GLY A 203 -12.08 -8.03 9.11
N ILE A 204 -12.22 -6.99 9.93
CA ILE A 204 -13.20 -5.93 9.71
C ILE A 204 -12.49 -4.59 9.75
N HIS A 205 -12.46 -3.89 8.63
CA HIS A 205 -12.02 -2.50 8.56
C HIS A 205 -13.19 -1.57 8.31
N VAL A 206 -13.41 -0.63 9.22
CA VAL A 206 -14.43 0.41 9.06
C VAL A 206 -13.77 1.77 9.00
N ARG A 207 -13.72 2.35 7.80
CA ARG A 207 -13.22 3.71 7.58
C ARG A 207 -14.34 4.73 7.79
N GLN A 208 -14.20 5.62 8.76
CA GLN A 208 -15.13 6.73 9.00
C GLN A 208 -14.48 8.10 8.79
N GLY A 209 -13.43 8.45 9.54
CA GLY A 209 -12.89 9.80 9.79
C GLY A 209 -13.04 10.86 8.69
N ASP A 210 -11.93 11.25 8.05
CA ASP A 210 -11.92 12.28 6.99
C ASP A 210 -12.64 11.82 5.72
N LYS A 211 -12.75 10.50 5.53
CA LYS A 211 -13.35 9.92 4.33
C LYS A 211 -14.79 10.35 4.14
N GLY A 212 -15.52 10.60 5.23
CA GLY A 212 -16.91 11.06 5.19
C GLY A 212 -17.08 12.40 4.50
N VAL A 213 -16.07 13.27 4.60
CA VAL A 213 -16.03 14.56 3.90
C VAL A 213 -15.85 14.36 2.40
N GLU A 214 -15.05 13.37 1.98
CA GLU A 214 -14.74 13.11 0.56
C GLU A 214 -15.87 12.42 -0.20
N VAL A 215 -16.49 11.39 0.40
CA VAL A 215 -17.45 10.53 -0.33
C VAL A 215 -18.91 10.84 0.00
N GLY A 216 -19.18 11.74 0.95
CA GLY A 216 -20.51 12.21 1.32
C GLY A 216 -21.43 11.18 2.00
N ARG A 217 -21.14 9.88 1.88
CA ARG A 217 -21.88 8.81 2.55
C ARG A 217 -20.98 7.63 2.88
N LEU A 218 -20.81 7.36 4.17
CA LEU A 218 -20.09 6.21 4.68
C LEU A 218 -21.05 5.10 5.07
N LYS A 219 -20.52 3.88 5.11
CA LYS A 219 -21.24 2.73 5.67
C LYS A 219 -21.19 2.83 7.19
N THR A 220 -22.33 2.69 7.85
CA THR A 220 -22.41 2.71 9.31
C THR A 220 -22.06 1.35 9.89
N TRP A 221 -21.63 1.30 11.16
CA TRP A 221 -21.41 0.02 11.86
C TRP A 221 -22.62 -0.90 11.77
N ALA A 222 -23.84 -0.39 11.96
CA ALA A 222 -25.07 -1.18 11.85
C ALA A 222 -25.20 -1.91 10.50
N GLN A 223 -24.70 -1.32 9.40
CA GLN A 223 -24.69 -1.97 8.08
C GLN A 223 -23.65 -3.09 8.00
N TYR A 224 -22.48 -2.93 8.64
CA TYR A 224 -21.51 -4.01 8.78
C TYR A 224 -22.08 -5.14 9.63
N GLN A 225 -22.61 -4.83 10.81
CA GLN A 225 -23.21 -5.81 11.72
C GLN A 225 -24.32 -6.62 11.05
N GLN A 226 -25.22 -5.96 10.32
CA GLN A 226 -26.29 -6.65 9.57
C GLN A 226 -25.70 -7.63 8.55
N ARG A 227 -24.65 -7.23 7.83
CA ARG A 227 -24.01 -8.07 6.82
C ARG A 227 -23.27 -9.25 7.45
N ILE A 228 -22.54 -9.01 8.52
CA ILE A 228 -21.81 -10.04 9.26
C ILE A 228 -22.78 -11.10 9.78
N GLY A 229 -23.87 -10.70 10.44
CA GLY A 229 -24.86 -11.65 10.96
C GLY A 229 -25.65 -12.40 9.88
N ALA A 230 -25.66 -11.91 8.64
CA ALA A 230 -26.34 -12.59 7.53
C ALA A 230 -25.43 -13.57 6.78
N ASP A 231 -24.14 -13.24 6.66
CA ASP A 231 -23.22 -13.93 5.74
C ASP A 231 -22.17 -14.81 6.44
N ILE A 232 -21.89 -14.54 7.72
CA ILE A 232 -20.80 -15.19 8.46
C ILE A 232 -21.37 -16.08 9.55
N ASP A 233 -21.02 -17.37 9.48
CA ASP A 233 -21.28 -18.33 10.55
C ASP A 233 -20.21 -18.16 11.65
N PRO A 234 -20.59 -17.75 12.89
CA PRO A 234 -19.64 -17.58 13.97
C PRO A 234 -18.88 -18.86 14.34
N ALA A 235 -19.44 -20.04 14.07
CA ALA A 235 -18.74 -21.32 14.31
C ALA A 235 -17.52 -21.51 13.38
N GLN A 236 -17.41 -20.72 12.32
CA GLN A 236 -16.30 -20.72 11.38
C GLN A 236 -15.19 -19.72 11.75
N VAL A 237 -15.35 -18.95 12.82
CA VAL A 237 -14.47 -17.85 13.19
C VAL A 237 -14.04 -18.01 14.65
N ASP A 238 -12.73 -18.10 14.87
CA ASP A 238 -12.14 -18.22 16.21
C ASP A 238 -11.83 -16.82 16.79
N LEU A 239 -11.57 -15.85 15.92
CA LEU A 239 -11.19 -14.49 16.28
C LEU A 239 -11.79 -13.47 15.30
N VAL A 240 -12.32 -12.36 15.82
CA VAL A 240 -12.66 -11.19 15.00
C VAL A 240 -11.66 -10.07 15.28
N PHE A 241 -10.95 -9.64 14.24
CA PHE A 241 -10.08 -8.46 14.26
C PHE A 241 -10.82 -7.26 13.66
N VAL A 242 -11.01 -6.21 14.46
CA VAL A 242 -11.65 -4.97 14.02
C VAL A 242 -10.66 -3.82 14.08
N THR A 243 -10.54 -3.07 12.99
CA THR A 243 -9.82 -1.79 12.97
C THR A 243 -10.68 -0.67 12.42
N SER A 244 -10.57 0.50 13.04
CA SER A 244 -11.29 1.70 12.64
C SER A 244 -10.58 2.94 13.15
N ASP A 245 -10.72 4.03 12.40
CA ASP A 245 -10.34 5.37 12.84
C ASP A 245 -11.44 6.08 13.65
N SER A 246 -12.48 5.35 14.06
CA SER A 246 -13.57 5.85 14.91
C SER A 246 -13.67 5.06 16.22
N PRO A 247 -13.43 5.69 17.39
CA PRO A 247 -13.61 5.03 18.69
C PRO A 247 -15.04 4.51 18.89
N ASP A 248 -16.03 5.25 18.39
CA ASP A 248 -17.44 4.84 18.50
C ASP A 248 -17.71 3.52 17.76
N VAL A 249 -17.11 3.33 16.58
CA VAL A 249 -17.23 2.06 15.86
C VAL A 249 -16.56 0.92 16.62
N ILE A 250 -15.39 1.17 17.20
CA ILE A 250 -14.68 0.17 18.01
C ILE A 250 -15.52 -0.24 19.22
N GLN A 251 -16.14 0.72 19.91
CA GLN A 251 -17.00 0.43 21.04
C GLN A 251 -18.25 -0.36 20.62
N GLN A 252 -18.93 0.07 19.55
CA GLN A 252 -20.10 -0.64 19.03
C GLN A 252 -19.77 -2.07 18.58
N ALA A 253 -18.58 -2.29 18.02
CA ALA A 253 -18.13 -3.61 17.61
C ALA A 253 -17.88 -4.54 18.80
N LYS A 254 -17.22 -4.04 19.86
CA LYS A 254 -16.98 -4.79 21.10
C LYS A 254 -18.28 -5.22 21.77
N GLU A 255 -19.32 -4.40 21.69
CA GLU A 255 -20.64 -4.70 22.27
C GLU A 255 -21.46 -5.66 21.40
N ALA A 256 -21.48 -5.44 20.08
CA ALA A 256 -22.38 -6.14 19.18
C ALA A 256 -21.91 -7.54 18.75
N LEU A 257 -20.61 -7.71 18.50
CA LEU A 257 -20.07 -8.97 17.95
C LEU A 257 -20.22 -10.16 18.90
N PRO A 258 -20.01 -10.05 20.23
CA PRO A 258 -20.32 -11.14 21.15
C PRO A 258 -21.79 -11.56 21.10
N GLY A 259 -22.70 -10.59 20.92
CA GLY A 259 -24.13 -10.85 20.75
C GLY A 259 -24.50 -11.59 19.46
N LEU A 260 -23.60 -11.60 18.46
CA LEU A 260 -23.73 -12.40 17.25
C LEU A 260 -23.12 -13.81 17.39
N GLY A 261 -22.57 -14.15 18.56
CA GLY A 261 -22.00 -15.48 18.83
C GLY A 261 -20.51 -15.61 18.52
N PHE A 262 -19.80 -14.52 18.22
CA PHE A 262 -18.34 -14.58 18.02
C PHE A 262 -17.61 -14.77 19.35
N PRO A 263 -16.71 -15.76 19.47
CA PRO A 263 -16.11 -16.16 20.74
C PRO A 263 -15.09 -15.15 21.27
N LYS A 264 -14.34 -14.50 20.36
CA LYS A 264 -13.29 -13.55 20.71
C LYS A 264 -13.29 -12.36 19.75
N VAL A 265 -13.22 -11.15 20.31
CA VAL A 265 -13.20 -9.90 19.56
C VAL A 265 -12.00 -9.08 20.01
N VAL A 266 -11.09 -8.82 19.08
CA VAL A 266 -9.99 -7.86 19.24
C VAL A 266 -10.34 -6.65 18.39
N ALA A 267 -10.48 -5.50 19.03
CA ALA A 267 -10.84 -4.27 18.34
C ALA A 267 -9.83 -3.17 18.65
N PHE A 268 -9.10 -2.77 17.61
CA PHE A 268 -8.04 -1.78 17.64
C PHE A 268 -8.59 -0.42 17.23
N GLU A 269 -8.51 0.52 18.16
CA GLU A 269 -8.68 1.93 17.84
C GLU A 269 -7.39 2.44 17.23
N GLU A 270 -7.45 2.84 15.97
CA GLU A 270 -6.35 3.60 15.37
C GLU A 270 -6.25 4.91 16.14
N ARG A 271 -5.25 5.03 17.04
CA ARG A 271 -4.93 6.27 17.75
C ARG A 271 -4.48 7.32 16.73
N ARG A 272 -5.46 7.92 16.07
CA ARG A 272 -5.33 9.06 15.18
C ARG A 272 -5.89 10.22 15.97
N THR A 273 -5.05 11.20 16.29
CA THR A 273 -5.61 12.45 16.80
C THR A 273 -6.36 13.08 15.62
N ASN A 274 -7.68 13.05 15.64
CA ASN A 274 -8.61 13.68 14.69
C ASN A 274 -8.59 13.26 13.20
N GLY A 275 -9.74 13.47 12.55
CA GLY A 275 -10.01 13.19 11.13
C GLY A 275 -9.30 14.15 10.17
N ALA A 276 -8.03 14.45 10.43
CA ALA A 276 -7.17 15.23 9.55
C ALA A 276 -5.69 14.83 9.73
N VAL A 277 -5.40 13.53 9.88
CA VAL A 277 -4.02 13.00 10.02
C VAL A 277 -3.08 13.61 8.98
N HIS A 278 -3.51 13.76 7.72
CA HIS A 278 -2.71 14.46 6.70
C HIS A 278 -2.30 15.88 7.08
N LYS A 279 -3.24 16.66 7.63
CA LYS A 279 -3.00 18.02 8.08
C LYS A 279 -2.12 18.04 9.32
N LEU A 280 -2.32 17.12 10.26
CA LEU A 280 -1.48 17.03 11.46
C LEU A 280 -0.05 16.59 11.16
N LEU A 281 0.12 15.62 10.28
CA LEU A 281 1.41 15.19 9.76
C LEU A 281 2.10 16.32 8.99
N THR A 282 1.35 17.06 8.17
CA THR A 282 1.88 18.23 7.46
C THR A 282 2.27 19.36 8.43
N ASP A 283 1.47 19.58 9.47
CA ASP A 283 1.69 20.58 10.52
C ASP A 283 2.77 20.15 11.54
N GLY A 284 3.32 18.93 11.45
CA GLY A 284 4.31 18.39 12.39
C GLY A 284 3.79 18.12 13.80
N LYS A 285 2.47 17.93 13.95
CA LYS A 285 1.79 17.70 15.24
C LYS A 285 1.65 16.23 15.60
N GLU A 286 1.89 15.34 14.64
CA GLU A 286 1.95 13.90 14.81
C GLU A 286 3.22 13.37 14.16
N ASP A 287 3.69 12.24 14.66
CA ASP A 287 4.83 11.54 14.11
C ASP A 287 4.44 10.76 12.85
N GLY A 288 4.92 11.20 11.69
CA GLY A 288 4.69 10.55 10.40
C GLY A 288 5.09 9.09 10.38
N LEU A 289 6.23 8.77 10.98
CA LEU A 289 6.77 7.41 10.99
C LEU A 289 5.89 6.49 11.83
N GLU A 290 5.43 6.96 12.99
CA GLU A 290 4.51 6.22 13.84
C GLU A 290 3.17 5.98 13.13
N GLN A 291 2.58 7.02 12.53
CA GLN A 291 1.32 6.90 11.80
C GLN A 291 1.43 5.98 10.57
N GLY A 292 2.55 6.04 9.84
CA GLY A 292 2.86 5.12 8.75
C GLY A 292 2.98 3.67 9.24
N THR A 293 3.67 3.45 10.36
CA THR A 293 3.86 2.12 10.97
C THR A 293 2.54 1.53 11.47
N ILE A 294 1.69 2.33 12.11
CA ILE A 294 0.35 1.90 12.56
C ILE A 294 -0.51 1.53 11.35
N ALA A 295 -0.57 2.39 10.33
CA ALA A 295 -1.33 2.11 9.12
C ALA A 295 -0.86 0.83 8.43
N LEU A 296 0.46 0.64 8.32
CA LEU A 296 1.05 -0.54 7.71
C LEU A 296 0.78 -1.81 8.54
N SER A 297 0.87 -1.73 9.87
CA SER A 297 0.55 -2.85 10.76
C SER A 297 -0.90 -3.31 10.58
N ASN A 298 -1.84 -2.36 10.52
CA ASN A 298 -3.25 -2.69 10.30
C ASN A 298 -3.50 -3.30 8.93
N ILE A 299 -2.88 -2.76 7.88
CA ILE A 299 -2.98 -3.33 6.52
C ILE A 299 -2.41 -4.75 6.51
N TRP A 300 -1.24 -4.97 7.13
CA TRP A 300 -0.63 -6.29 7.21
C TRP A 300 -1.53 -7.27 7.97
N LEU A 301 -2.03 -6.90 9.15
CA LEU A 301 -2.91 -7.75 9.96
C LEU A 301 -4.23 -8.07 9.24
N LEU A 302 -4.85 -7.09 8.59
CA LEU A 302 -6.02 -7.34 7.74
C LEU A 302 -5.71 -8.32 6.60
N SER A 303 -4.51 -8.24 6.01
CA SER A 303 -4.11 -9.14 4.91
C SER A 303 -3.84 -10.58 5.36
N GLN A 304 -3.62 -10.81 6.67
CA GLN A 304 -3.44 -12.15 7.23
C GLN A 304 -4.77 -12.80 7.66
N CYS A 305 -5.88 -12.05 7.66
CA CYS A 305 -7.20 -12.59 8.02
C CYS A 305 -7.69 -13.55 6.93
N ASP A 306 -8.45 -14.57 7.31
CA ASP A 306 -9.04 -15.54 6.38
C ASP A 306 -10.17 -14.94 5.54
N ARG A 307 -10.85 -13.92 6.08
CA ARG A 307 -12.00 -13.24 5.45
C ARG A 307 -12.06 -11.76 5.75
#